data_AF-A0A6N8W376-F1
#
_entry.id   AF-A0A6N8W376-F1
#
_cell.length_a   1.000
_cell.length_b   1.000
_cell.length_c   1.000
_cell.angle_alpha   90.00
_cell.angle_beta   90.00
_cell.angle_gamma   90.00
#
_symmetry.space_group_name_H-M   'P 1'
#
loop_
_entity.id
_entity.type
_entity.pdbx_description
1 polymer ?
#
loop_
_entity_poly.entity_id
_entity_poly.type
_entity_poly.pdbx_seq_one_letter_code
_entity_poly.pdbx_strand_id
1 'polypeptide(L)'
;VIVFDDSRDIVDAARQAMAFFAHESCGKCFPCRIGTQRLLERLSGDGPGELDAWRREISDVGEVLELSACGLGVAAGFVSDSLLRNFPEQVAEFRG
;
A
#
# COMPACT_ATOMS: atom_id res chain seq x y z
N VAL A 1 -1.96 -3.00 -19.19
CA VAL A 1 -1.01 -1.89 -18.89
C VAL A 1 -1.84 -0.69 -18.52
N ILE A 2 -1.61 -0.11 -17.34
CA ILE A 2 -2.22 1.14 -16.90
C ILE A 2 -1.14 2.22 -16.97
N VAL A 3 -1.45 3.37 -17.56
CA VAL A 3 -0.51 4.47 -17.74
C VAL A 3 -1.03 5.69 -16.99
N PHE A 4 -0.16 6.33 -16.21
CA PHE A 4 -0.40 7.59 -15.55
C PHE A 4 0.60 8.62 -16.10
N ASP A 5 0.13 9.84 -16.33
CA ASP A 5 0.98 10.98 -16.64
C ASP A 5 1.29 11.78 -15.36
N ASP A 6 1.97 12.91 -15.52
CA ASP A 6 2.36 13.82 -14.44
C ASP A 6 1.19 14.63 -13.84
N SER A 7 0.01 14.61 -14.47
CA SER A 7 -1.19 15.27 -13.94
C SER A 7 -1.87 14.47 -12.83
N ARG A 8 -1.50 13.19 -12.66
CA ARG A 8 -2.11 12.28 -11.69
C ARG A 8 -1.30 12.19 -10.40
N ASP A 9 -1.97 12.41 -9.27
CA ASP A 9 -1.45 12.04 -7.95
C ASP A 9 -1.29 10.51 -7.85
N ILE A 10 -0.04 10.05 -7.81
CA ILE A 10 0.28 8.62 -7.73
C ILE A 10 0.03 8.04 -6.34
N VAL A 11 0.10 8.86 -5.28
CA VAL A 11 -0.16 8.43 -3.90
C VAL A 11 -1.65 8.14 -3.76
N ASP A 12 -2.51 9.01 -4.29
CA ASP A 12 -3.95 8.76 -4.35
C ASP A 12 -4.29 7.56 -5.27
N ALA A 13 -3.58 7.37 -6.38
CA ALA A 13 -3.75 6.18 -7.21
C ALA A 13 -3.41 4.89 -6.46
N ALA A 14 -2.30 4.86 -5.71
CA ALA A 14 -1.92 3.75 -4.86
C ALA A 14 -2.93 3.52 -3.72
N ARG A 15 -3.44 4.60 -3.11
CA ARG A 15 -4.50 4.54 -2.09
C ARG A 15 -5.77 3.88 -2.63
N GLN A 16 -6.20 4.24 -3.84
CA GLN A 16 -7.36 3.62 -4.49
C GLN A 16 -7.13 2.14 -4.80
N ALA A 17 -5.93 1.77 -5.25
CA ALA A 17 -5.58 0.36 -5.44
C ALA A 17 -5.62 -0.43 -4.12
N MET A 18 -5.10 0.16 -3.03
CA MET A 18 -5.18 -0.45 -1.70
C MET A 18 -6.61 -0.55 -1.17
N ALA A 19 -7.45 0.45 -1.45
CA ALA A 19 -8.87 0.42 -1.10
C ALA A 19 -9.58 -0.73 -1.81
N PHE A 20 -9.26 -0.97 -3.08
CA PHE A 20 -9.75 -2.13 -3.83
C PHE A 20 -9.30 -3.45 -3.20
N PHE A 21 -8.00 -3.62 -2.90
CA PHE A 21 -7.52 -4.87 -2.28
C PHE A 21 -8.12 -5.12 -0.90
N ALA A 22 -8.32 -4.06 -0.12
CA ALA A 22 -8.93 -4.13 1.19
C ALA A 22 -10.43 -4.50 1.12
N HIS A 23 -11.13 -4.01 0.10
CA HIS A 23 -12.54 -4.34 -0.16
C HIS A 23 -12.72 -5.77 -0.72
N GLU A 24 -11.89 -6.16 -1.69
CA GLU A 24 -11.98 -7.46 -2.38
C GLU A 24 -11.27 -8.61 -1.65
N SER A 25 -10.71 -8.33 -0.47
CA SER A 25 -10.18 -9.39 0.38
C SER A 25 -11.29 -10.39 0.75
N CYS A 26 -11.14 -11.64 0.33
CA CYS A 26 -12.09 -12.71 0.69
C CYS A 26 -12.10 -13.04 2.20
N GLY A 27 -11.19 -12.45 2.98
CA GLY A 27 -11.15 -12.55 4.44
C GLY A 27 -10.61 -13.88 5.00
N LYS A 28 -10.23 -14.84 4.15
CA LYS A 28 -9.83 -16.20 4.57
C LYS A 28 -8.52 -16.27 5.35
N CYS A 29 -7.51 -15.49 4.97
CA CYS A 29 -6.21 -15.48 5.63
C CYS A 29 -5.98 -14.17 6.38
N PHE A 30 -5.51 -14.25 7.62
CA PHE A 30 -5.24 -13.09 8.47
C PHE A 30 -4.23 -12.10 7.85
N PRO A 31 -3.11 -12.56 7.24
CA PRO A 31 -2.18 -11.66 6.56
C PRO A 31 -2.86 -10.75 5.54
N CYS A 32 -3.64 -11.32 4.61
CA CYS A 32 -4.34 -10.54 3.61
C CYS A 32 -5.44 -9.66 4.22
N ARG A 33 -6.29 -10.21 5.10
CA ARG A 33 -7.44 -9.48 5.65
C ARG A 33 -7.03 -8.24 6.45
N ILE A 34 -5.97 -8.37 7.25
CA ILE A 34 -5.51 -7.29 8.15
C ILE A 34 -4.46 -6.44 7.45
N GLY A 35 -3.52 -7.05 6.72
CA GLY A 35 -2.44 -6.35 6.04
C GLY A 35 -2.92 -5.36 4.98
N THR A 36 -3.92 -5.72 4.16
CA THR A 36 -4.47 -4.79 3.15
C THR A 36 -5.14 -3.57 3.80
N GLN A 37 -5.87 -3.78 4.90
CA GLN A 37 -6.48 -2.68 5.66
C GLN A 37 -5.39 -1.79 6.27
N ARG A 38 -4.34 -2.40 6.82
CA ARG A 38 -3.23 -1.65 7.42
C ARG A 38 -2.50 -0.77 6.41
N LEU A 39 -2.21 -1.30 5.23
CA LEU A 39 -1.57 -0.53 4.15
C LEU A 39 -2.49 0.60 3.64
N LEU A 40 -3.80 0.37 3.57
CA LEU A 40 -4.77 1.41 3.22
C LEU A 40 -4.83 2.53 4.26
N GLU A 41 -4.85 2.21 5.55
CA GLU A 41 -4.84 3.20 6.63
C GLU A 41 -3.65 4.14 6.50
N ARG A 42 -2.48 3.61 6.15
CA ARG A 42 -1.26 4.43 5.96
C ARG A 42 -1.36 5.40 4.80
N LEU A 43 -2.14 5.06 3.78
CA LEU A 43 -2.39 5.93 2.63
C LEU A 43 -3.62 6.84 2.82
N SER A 44 -4.39 6.66 3.90
CA SER A 44 -5.65 7.39 4.13
C SER A 44 -5.63 8.30 5.36
N GLY A 45 -4.56 8.27 6.17
CA GLY A 45 -4.33 9.20 7.28
C GLY A 45 -3.42 10.37 6.87
N ASP A 46 -2.89 11.11 7.86
CA ASP A 46 -2.06 12.32 7.71
C ASP A 46 -0.70 12.12 6.99
N GLY A 47 -0.53 11.03 6.26
CA GLY A 47 0.71 10.61 5.65
C GLY A 47 1.69 9.99 6.66
N PRO A 48 2.90 9.66 6.21
CA PRO A 48 3.94 9.15 7.08
C PRO A 48 4.44 10.28 7.97
N GLY A 49 4.16 10.22 9.26
CA GLY A 49 4.82 11.12 10.23
C GLY A 49 6.36 11.09 10.06
N GLU A 50 6.93 9.90 9.89
CA GLU A 50 8.31 9.68 9.44
C GLU A 50 8.39 8.62 8.33
N LEU A 51 9.05 8.96 7.22
CA LEU A 51 9.22 8.08 6.05
C LEU A 51 9.95 6.77 6.39
N ASP A 52 10.99 6.84 7.22
CA ASP A 52 11.78 5.65 7.58
C ASP A 52 11.01 4.69 8.49
N ALA A 53 10.13 5.22 9.35
CA ALA A 53 9.20 4.41 10.11
C ALA A 53 8.19 3.73 9.19
N TRP A 54 7.67 4.45 8.20
CA TRP A 54 6.73 3.89 7.25
C TRP A 54 7.36 2.84 6.34
N ARG A 55 8.60 3.06 5.86
CA ARG A 55 9.33 2.10 5.05
C ARG A 55 9.52 0.78 5.78
N ARG A 56 9.90 0.82 7.06
CA ARG A 56 10.02 -0.38 7.91
C ARG A 56 8.68 -1.10 8.04
N GLU A 57 7.61 -0.36 8.33
CA GLU A 57 6.29 -0.97 8.46
C GLU A 57 5.77 -1.58 7.16
N ILE A 58 5.95 -0.91 6.01
CA ILE A 58 5.58 -1.49 4.70
C ILE A 58 6.39 -2.76 4.43
N SER A 59 7.68 -2.78 4.77
CA SER A 59 8.51 -3.98 4.64
C SER A 59 7.97 -5.12 5.51
N ASP A 60 7.73 -4.87 6.80
CA ASP A 60 7.24 -5.86 7.76
C ASP A 60 5.87 -6.42 7.33
N VAL A 61 4.95 -5.54 6.91
CA VAL A 61 3.62 -5.95 6.43
C VAL A 61 3.72 -6.69 5.09
N GLY A 62 4.63 -6.28 4.22
CA GLY A 62 4.91 -6.93 2.93
C GLY A 62 5.36 -8.38 3.12
N GLU A 63 6.33 -8.63 4.00
CA GLU A 63 6.80 -9.98 4.33
C GLU A 63 5.67 -10.86 4.88
N VAL A 64 4.80 -10.30 5.74
CA VAL A 64 3.64 -11.05 6.25
C VAL A 64 2.63 -11.35 5.14
N LEU A 65 2.40 -10.41 4.21
CA LEU A 65 1.48 -10.58 3.08
C LEU A 65 1.91 -11.68 2.11
N GLU A 66 3.20 -12.01 2.03
CA GLU A 66 3.70 -13.16 1.26
C GLU A 66 3.13 -14.50 1.75
N LEU A 67 2.70 -14.57 3.01
CA LEU A 67 2.06 -15.76 3.61
C LEU A 67 0.57 -15.90 3.23
N SER A 68 0.06 -15.05 2.33
CA SER A 68 -1.33 -15.09 1.90
C SER A 68 -1.65 -16.36 1.11
N ALA A 69 -2.85 -16.90 1.30
CA ALA A 69 -3.29 -18.14 0.65
C ALA A 69 -3.51 -18.02 -0.88
N CYS A 70 -3.55 -16.79 -1.41
CA CYS A 70 -3.65 -16.51 -2.84
C CYS A 70 -2.88 -15.23 -3.18
N GLY A 71 -2.76 -14.94 -4.48
CA GLY A 71 -1.97 -13.81 -4.98
C GLY A 71 -2.49 -12.41 -4.62
N LEU A 72 -3.71 -12.27 -4.09
CA LEU A 72 -4.28 -10.96 -3.75
C LEU A 72 -3.46 -10.24 -2.68
N GLY A 73 -3.15 -10.93 -1.57
CA GLY A 73 -2.37 -10.34 -0.48
C GLY A 73 -0.94 -9.99 -0.93
N VAL A 74 -0.32 -10.88 -1.70
CA VAL A 74 1.02 -10.64 -2.29
C VAL A 74 1.00 -9.41 -3.19
N ALA A 75 0.00 -9.30 -4.08
CA ALA A 75 -0.14 -8.16 -4.99
C ALA A 75 -0.37 -6.83 -4.26
N ALA A 76 -1.11 -6.85 -3.15
CA ALA A 76 -1.31 -5.66 -2.33
C ALA A 76 0.00 -5.12 -1.73
N GLY A 77 0.90 -6.01 -1.29
CA GLY A 77 2.22 -5.62 -0.79
C GLY A 77 3.06 -4.89 -1.85
N PHE A 78 2.99 -5.34 -3.11
CA PHE A 78 3.74 -4.72 -4.21
C PHE A 78 3.36 -3.27 -4.50
N VAL A 79 2.10 -2.87 -4.27
CA VAL A 79 1.66 -1.49 -4.50
C VAL A 79 2.39 -0.53 -3.57
N SER A 80 2.37 -0.80 -2.27
CA SER A 80 2.98 0.07 -1.26
C SER A 80 4.51 0.08 -1.36
N ASP A 81 5.14 -1.07 -1.61
CA ASP A 81 6.59 -1.15 -1.83
C ASP A 81 7.01 -0.39 -3.10
N SER A 82 6.31 -0.58 -4.23
CA SER A 82 6.60 0.12 -5.48
C SER A 82 6.42 1.63 -5.34
N LEU A 83 5.40 2.08 -4.60
CA LEU A 83 5.18 3.50 -4.34
C LEU A 83 6.37 4.12 -3.60
N LEU A 84 6.80 3.51 -2.49
CA LEU A 84 7.94 4.00 -1.71
C LEU A 84 9.25 3.97 -2.48
N ARG A 85 9.44 2.96 -3.32
CA ARG A 85 10.69 2.76 -4.08
C ARG A 85 10.84 3.76 -5.21
N ASN A 86 9.75 4.07 -5.91
CA ASN A 86 9.80 4.88 -7.13
C ASN A 86 9.37 6.35 -6.92
N PHE A 87 8.56 6.63 -5.90
CA PHE A 87 8.03 7.98 -5.64
C PHE A 87 8.24 8.45 -4.18
N PRO A 88 9.43 8.26 -3.57
CA PRO A 88 9.64 8.58 -2.16
C PRO A 88 9.41 10.06 -1.82
N GLU A 89 9.64 10.98 -2.77
CA GLU A 89 9.44 12.43 -2.59
C GLU A 89 7.95 12.79 -2.49
N GLN A 90 7.12 12.28 -3.42
CA GLN A 90 5.67 12.52 -3.38
C GLN A 90 5.03 11.95 -2.11
N VAL A 91 5.59 10.84 -1.65
CA VAL A 91 5.19 10.19 -0.39
C VAL A 91 5.58 11.04 0.83
N ALA A 92 6.71 11.73 0.78
CA ALA A 92 7.17 12.65 1.83
C ALA A 92 6.29 13.91 1.93
N GLU A 93 5.80 14.37 0.79
CA GLU A 93 4.97 15.57 0.66
C GLU A 93 3.49 15.30 0.90
N PHE A 94 3.07 14.04 0.86
CA PHE A 94 1.68 13.64 1.02
C PHE A 94 1.12 14.05 2.40
N ARG A 95 0.02 14.79 2.36
CA ARG A 95 -0.81 15.19 3.49
C ARG A 95 -2.21 14.67 3.18
N GLY A 96 -2.71 13.73 3.97
CA GLY A 96 -4.03 13.11 3.79
C GLY A 96 -5.19 14.07 3.85
#